data_AF-M1EQT8-F1
#
_entry.id   AF-M1EQT8-F1
#
_cell.length_a   1.000
_cell.length_b   1.000
_cell.length_c   1.000
_cell.angle_alpha   90.00
_cell.angle_beta   90.00
_cell.angle_gamma   90.00
#
_symmetry.space_group_name_H-M   'P 1'
#
loop_
_entity.id
_entity.type
_entity.pdbx_description
1 polymer ?
#
loop_
_entity_poly.entity_id
_entity_poly.type
_entity_poly.pdbx_seq_one_letter_code
_entity_poly.pdbx_strand_id
1 'polypeptide(L)'
;KKLKTFSGDVSKLSLADSFLHYLIQVPNYSLRIEAMVLKKEFLPSCSSLYTDITILRTATKELMLCEELHSILHLVLQAGNIMNA
;
A
#
# COMPACT_ATOMS: atom_id res chain seq x y z
N LYS A 1 33.29 5.04 -3.35
CA LYS A 1 34.43 5.51 -2.51
C LYS A 1 35.17 6.69 -3.14
N LYS A 2 35.55 6.64 -4.43
CA LYS A 2 36.30 7.75 -5.08
C LYS A 2 35.57 9.11 -5.10
N LEU A 3 34.26 9.14 -5.38
CA LEU A 3 33.50 10.40 -5.43
C LEU A 3 33.26 11.07 -4.07
N LYS A 4 33.29 10.30 -2.95
CA LYS A 4 33.12 10.85 -1.60
C LYS A 4 34.32 11.69 -1.15
N THR A 5 35.49 11.39 -1.70
CA THR A 5 36.76 12.05 -1.37
C THR A 5 37.30 12.84 -2.56
N PHE A 6 36.47 13.10 -3.57
CA PHE A 6 36.87 13.84 -4.75
C PHE A 6 36.97 15.33 -4.40
N SER A 7 38.17 15.90 -4.53
CA SER A 7 38.48 17.31 -4.28
C SER A 7 38.89 18.05 -5.55
N GLY A 8 38.68 17.44 -6.72
CA GLY A 8 38.91 18.08 -8.02
C GLY A 8 37.76 18.97 -8.43
N ASP A 9 37.88 19.55 -9.62
CA ASP A 9 36.82 20.37 -10.22
C ASP A 9 35.62 19.50 -10.62
N VAL A 10 34.51 19.66 -9.88
CA VAL A 10 33.26 18.92 -10.09
C VAL A 10 32.68 19.18 -11.48
N SER A 11 32.94 20.34 -12.09
CA SER A 11 32.45 20.65 -13.45
C SER A 11 33.07 19.78 -14.54
N LYS A 12 34.18 19.09 -14.24
CA LYS A 12 34.86 18.14 -15.15
C LYS A 12 34.35 16.72 -15.02
N LEU A 13 33.48 16.43 -14.04
CA LEU A 13 32.84 15.14 -13.92
C LEU A 13 31.75 14.99 -14.98
N SER A 14 31.44 13.75 -15.35
CA SER A 14 30.24 13.47 -16.16
C SER A 14 28.98 13.96 -15.42
N LEU A 15 27.87 14.12 -16.14
CA LEU A 15 26.60 14.52 -15.52
C LEU A 15 26.17 13.54 -14.41
N ALA A 16 26.30 12.24 -14.66
CA ALA A 16 25.94 11.19 -13.70
C ALA A 16 26.85 11.22 -12.45
N ASP A 17 28.15 11.40 -12.65
CA ASP A 17 29.11 11.48 -11.53
C ASP A 17 28.94 12.77 -10.73
N SER A 18 28.66 13.89 -11.40
CA SER A 18 28.35 15.17 -10.76
C SER A 18 27.09 15.06 -9.89
N PHE A 19 26.02 14.48 -10.44
CA PHE A 19 24.79 14.22 -9.70
C PHE A 19 25.05 13.38 -8.46
N LEU A 20 25.76 12.26 -8.62
CA LEU A 20 26.06 11.37 -7.50
C LEU A 20 26.97 12.05 -6.46
N HIS A 21 27.96 12.85 -6.89
CA HIS A 21 28.82 13.62 -5.99
C HIS A 21 28.04 14.62 -5.14
N TYR A 22 27.06 15.33 -5.72
CA TYR A 22 26.20 16.22 -4.92
C TYR A 22 25.27 15.43 -4.00
N LEU A 23 24.66 14.35 -4.50
CA LEU A 23 23.71 13.56 -3.72
C LEU A 23 24.34 12.96 -2.45
N ILE A 24 25.54 12.38 -2.57
CA ILE A 24 26.22 11.74 -1.43
C ILE A 24 26.73 12.72 -0.37
N GLN A 25 26.81 14.02 -0.70
CA GLN A 25 27.15 15.07 0.27
C GLN A 25 25.94 15.47 1.13
N VAL A 26 24.72 15.17 0.70
CA VAL A 26 23.52 15.44 1.50
C VAL A 26 23.54 14.52 2.74
N PRO A 27 23.47 15.08 3.97
CA PRO A 27 23.47 14.28 5.18
C PRO A 27 22.30 13.28 5.17
N ASN A 28 22.62 11.99 5.37
CA ASN A 28 21.64 10.90 5.37
C ASN A 28 20.78 10.83 4.10
N TYR A 29 21.35 11.10 2.91
CA TYR A 29 20.58 11.16 1.66
C TYR A 29 19.72 9.91 1.39
N SER A 30 20.20 8.69 1.71
CA SER A 30 19.42 7.45 1.53
C SER A 30 18.12 7.49 2.34
N LEU A 31 18.23 7.76 3.64
CA LEU A 31 17.08 7.90 4.54
C LEU A 31 16.14 9.02 4.09
N ARG A 32 16.68 10.14 3.61
CA ARG A 32 15.85 11.25 3.09
C ARG A 32 15.06 10.85 1.84
N ILE A 33 15.68 10.11 0.91
CA ILE A 33 14.98 9.60 -0.28
C ILE A 33 13.89 8.61 0.14
N GLU A 34 14.22 7.65 1.00
CA GLU A 34 13.26 6.68 1.55
C GLU A 34 12.09 7.39 2.24
N ALA A 35 12.36 8.42 3.04
CA ALA A 35 11.33 9.22 3.70
C ALA A 35 10.49 10.06 2.72
N MET A 36 11.08 10.57 1.63
CA MET A 36 10.34 11.28 0.58
C MET A 36 9.39 10.34 -0.17
N VAL A 37 9.83 9.12 -0.47
CA VAL A 37 9.00 8.07 -1.07
C VAL A 37 7.86 7.70 -0.11
N LEU A 38 8.18 7.39 1.15
CA LEU A 38 7.18 7.10 2.18
C LEU A 38 6.16 8.23 2.30
N LYS A 39 6.61 9.49 2.40
CA LYS A 39 5.70 10.65 2.51
C LYS A 39 4.75 10.74 1.31
N LYS A 40 5.23 10.46 0.10
CA LYS A 40 4.43 10.48 -1.13
C LYS A 40 3.39 9.35 -1.14
N GLU A 41 3.76 8.17 -0.66
CA GLU A 41 2.94 6.95 -0.76
C GLU A 41 2.04 6.71 0.44
N PHE A 42 2.31 7.35 1.59
CA PHE A 42 1.61 7.10 2.85
C PHE A 42 0.10 7.36 2.75
N LEU A 43 -0.31 8.57 2.35
CA LEU A 43 -1.74 8.92 2.28
C LEU A 43 -2.53 8.09 1.25
N PRO A 44 -2.01 7.85 0.02
CA PRO A 44 -2.66 6.91 -0.91
C PRO A 44 -2.82 5.51 -0.31
N SER A 45 -1.79 4.99 0.35
CA SER A 45 -1.81 3.64 0.95
C SER A 45 -2.83 3.55 2.09
N CYS A 46 -2.87 4.55 2.99
CA CYS A 46 -3.87 4.63 4.05
C CYS A 46 -5.30 4.73 3.50
N SER A 47 -5.50 5.50 2.43
CA SER A 47 -6.83 5.68 1.82
C SER A 47 -7.33 4.39 1.17
N SER A 48 -6.44 3.66 0.48
CA SER A 48 -6.75 2.33 -0.07
C SER A 48 -7.15 1.38 1.06
N LEU A 49 -6.32 1.27 2.09
CA LEU A 49 -6.57 0.36 3.22
C LEU A 49 -7.88 0.69 3.95
N TYR A 50 -8.16 1.97 4.17
CA TYR A 50 -9.41 2.40 4.80
C TYR A 50 -10.64 2.01 3.96
N THR A 51 -10.52 2.14 2.64
CA THR A 51 -11.59 1.75 1.70
C THR A 51 -11.84 0.25 1.77
N ASP A 52 -10.79 -0.56 1.69
CA ASP A 52 -10.88 -2.03 1.74
C ASP A 52 -11.53 -2.51 3.04
N ILE A 53 -11.08 -1.98 4.18
CA ILE A 53 -11.64 -2.30 5.50
C ILE A 53 -13.11 -1.87 5.59
N THR A 54 -13.45 -0.71 5.03
CA THR A 54 -14.83 -0.21 5.04
C THR A 54 -15.73 -1.12 4.22
N ILE A 55 -15.30 -1.55 3.04
CA ILE A 55 -16.03 -2.49 2.18
C ILE A 55 -16.28 -3.81 2.93
N LEU A 56 -15.23 -4.41 3.49
CA LEU A 56 -15.34 -5.68 4.23
C LEU A 56 -16.30 -5.56 5.41
N ARG A 57 -16.19 -4.47 6.17
CA ARG A 57 -17.07 -4.21 7.32
C ARG A 57 -18.52 -4.04 6.88
N THR A 58 -18.78 -3.31 5.80
CA THR A 58 -20.13 -3.10 5.28
C THR A 58 -20.72 -4.41 4.76
N ALA A 59 -20.00 -5.13 3.89
CA ALA A 59 -20.46 -6.40 3.34
C ALA A 59 -20.75 -7.45 4.43
N THR A 60 -19.88 -7.53 5.45
CA THR A 60 -20.09 -8.44 6.58
C THR A 60 -21.35 -8.06 7.36
N LYS A 61 -21.59 -6.77 7.59
CA LYS A 61 -22.82 -6.31 8.26
C LYS A 61 -24.07 -6.59 7.43
N GLU A 62 -24.02 -6.33 6.13
CA GLU A 62 -25.13 -6.62 5.22
C GLU A 62 -25.47 -8.11 5.23
N LEU A 63 -24.47 -9.00 5.13
CA LEU A 63 -24.68 -10.44 5.23
C LEU A 63 -25.28 -10.86 6.57
N MET A 64 -24.74 -10.37 7.68
CA MET A 64 -25.20 -10.71 9.04
C MET A 64 -26.59 -10.19 9.36
N LEU A 65 -27.09 -9.17 8.64
CA LEU A 65 -28.36 -8.51 8.91
C LEU A 65 -29.42 -8.74 7.83
N CYS A 66 -29.09 -9.41 6.71
CA CYS A 66 -30.04 -9.68 5.64
C CYS A 66 -31.00 -10.82 6.02
N GLU A 67 -32.15 -10.46 6.58
CA GLU A 67 -33.20 -11.40 6.99
C GLU A 67 -33.75 -12.21 5.82
N GLU A 68 -33.83 -11.62 4.62
CA GLU A 68 -34.29 -12.29 3.41
C GLU A 68 -33.33 -13.41 2.99
N LEU A 69 -32.01 -13.16 3.02
CA LEU A 69 -31.00 -14.18 2.75
C LEU A 69 -31.10 -15.32 3.76
N HIS A 70 -31.20 -15.01 5.05
CA HIS A 70 -31.36 -16.03 6.08
C HIS A 70 -32.64 -16.86 5.90
N SER A 71 -33.74 -16.21 5.51
CA SER A 71 -35.01 -16.87 5.23
C SER A 71 -34.89 -17.83 4.03
N ILE A 72 -34.23 -17.40 2.95
CA ILE A 72 -33.97 -18.26 1.78
C ILE A 72 -33.13 -19.47 2.17
N LEU A 73 -32.04 -19.28 2.92
CA LEU A 73 -31.19 -20.38 3.40
C LEU A 73 -31.98 -21.38 4.24
N HIS A 74 -32.89 -20.90 5.09
CA HIS A 74 -33.78 -21.75 5.88
C HIS A 74 -34.74 -22.56 5.00
N LEU A 75 -35.36 -21.93 3.99
CA LEU A 75 -36.26 -22.62 3.06
C LEU A 75 -35.53 -23.69 2.24
N VAL A 76 -34.32 -23.39 1.76
CA VAL A 76 -33.48 -24.36 1.04
C VAL A 76 -33.16 -25.56 1.92
N LEU A 77 -32.81 -25.34 3.19
CA LEU A 77 -32.56 -26.41 4.15
C LEU A 77 -33.81 -27.29 4.37
N GLN A 78 -34.98 -26.67 4.56
CA GLN A 78 -36.24 -27.41 4.73
C GLN A 78 -36.56 -28.27 3.51
N ALA A 79 -36.47 -27.70 2.32
CA ALA A 79 -36.72 -28.42 1.07
C ALA A 79 -35.72 -29.59 0.90
N GLY A 80 -34.44 -29.36 1.15
CA GLY A 80 -33.40 -30.38 1.12
C GLY A 80 -33.68 -31.54 2.09
N ASN A 81 -34.09 -31.22 3.31
CA ASN A 81 -34.43 -32.24 4.32
C ASN A 81 -35.61 -33.11 3.89
N ILE A 82 -36.64 -32.53 3.24
CA ILE A 82 -37.79 -33.28 2.73
C ILE A 82 -37.37 -34.21 1.57
N MET A 83 -36.55 -33.70 0.64
CA MET A 83 -36.13 -34.48 -0.53
C MET A 83 -35.17 -35.63 -0.19
N ASN A 84 -34.43 -35.50 0.91
CA ASN A 84 -33.45 -36.49 1.35
C ASN A 84 -34.00 -37.54 2.33
N ALA A 85 -35.25 -37.38 2.79
CA ALA A 85 -35.96 -38.34 3.63
C ALA A 85 -36.58 -39.47 2.79
#